data_AF-A0A194QL64-F1
#
_entry.id   AF-A0A194QL64-F1
#
_cell.length_a   1.000
_cell.length_b   1.000
_cell.length_c   1.000
_cell.angle_alpha   90.00
_cell.angle_beta   90.00
_cell.angle_gamma   90.00
#
_symmetry.space_group_name_H-M   'P 1'
#
loop_
_entity.id
_entity.type
_entity.pdbx_description
1 polymer ?
#
loop_
_entity_poly.entity_id
_entity_poly.type
_entity_poly.pdbx_seq_one_letter_code
_entity_poly.pdbx_strand_id
1 'polypeptide(L)'
;MAELKKNFPFEAVDVDPEQLEQIKNNYDDKFMNLYTTRYGPKGYLFTKNFDSLGAEIYNMEIKATDTFVVTFPKCGTTWTQELVWLISNDFNYEAAAATNLNTRFPFIESSILMKNDVLPYLLMNERIKEAMDKNIFKLEKVHNMPSPRFFKSHLPLSMLPASLIDTCKVVYVTRDPRDVAVSFYHHSELMKMLKEGSDFKTYWNLFIKDLISCTPFFEHVKEAWELRNHPNVLFLFYEDLSKDLAACAHRIAKFLNKEVTDEQIEKLCDHLKIDNFKKNNSVNFKDMQQIGVFSTKGSFIREGKVGGWRKYFDEEMTQQAEQWIEENLRDTDFRFLQ
;
A
#
# COMPACT_ATOMS: atom_id res chain seq x y z
N MET A 1 -14.40 -2.92 22.12
CA MET A 1 -15.06 -2.29 20.96
C MET A 1 -15.71 -0.95 21.28
N ALA A 2 -16.64 -0.86 22.23
CA ALA A 2 -17.33 0.41 22.52
C ALA A 2 -16.40 1.55 23.01
N GLU A 3 -15.37 1.24 23.81
CA GLU A 3 -14.36 2.24 24.23
C GLU A 3 -13.36 2.61 23.13
N LEU A 4 -12.91 1.64 22.33
CA LEU A 4 -12.03 1.90 21.18
C LEU A 4 -12.69 2.82 20.15
N LYS A 5 -14.00 2.63 19.91
CA LYS A 5 -14.78 3.53 19.04
C LYS A 5 -14.91 4.95 19.58
N LYS A 6 -14.80 5.20 20.89
CA LYS A 6 -14.85 6.57 21.45
C LYS A 6 -13.63 7.40 21.06
N ASN A 7 -12.51 6.77 20.75
CA ASN A 7 -11.26 7.42 20.39
C ASN A 7 -10.97 7.38 18.88
N PHE A 8 -11.87 6.85 18.05
CA PHE A 8 -11.75 6.88 16.59
C PHE A 8 -12.54 8.09 16.05
N PRO A 9 -11.89 9.17 15.62
CA PRO A 9 -12.56 10.45 15.39
C PRO A 9 -13.22 10.58 14.01
N PHE A 10 -13.21 9.51 13.20
CA PHE A 10 -13.67 9.57 11.81
C PHE A 10 -15.11 9.07 11.69
N GLU A 11 -16.00 9.99 11.32
CA GLU A 11 -17.36 9.64 10.94
C GLU A 11 -17.37 8.81 9.65
N ALA A 12 -18.25 7.82 9.61
CA ALA A 12 -18.47 6.93 8.48
C ALA A 12 -19.77 7.32 7.77
N VAL A 13 -19.69 7.57 6.46
CA VAL A 13 -20.84 7.91 5.61
C VAL A 13 -20.92 6.90 4.48
N ASP A 14 -22.10 6.35 4.23
CA ASP A 14 -22.30 5.45 3.10
C ASP A 14 -22.05 6.19 1.78
N VAL A 15 -21.45 5.50 0.82
CA VAL A 15 -21.21 6.02 -0.53
C VAL A 15 -22.55 6.37 -1.19
N ASP A 16 -22.58 7.49 -1.91
CA ASP A 16 -23.76 7.93 -2.67
C ASP A 16 -24.31 6.78 -3.55
N PRO A 17 -25.64 6.59 -3.65
CA PRO A 17 -26.22 5.48 -4.40
C PRO A 17 -25.74 5.38 -5.86
N GLU A 18 -25.53 6.49 -6.57
CA GLU A 18 -25.05 6.48 -7.95
C GLU A 18 -23.58 6.06 -8.04
N GLN A 19 -22.76 6.50 -7.08
CA GLN A 19 -21.37 6.08 -6.95
C GLN A 19 -21.26 4.60 -6.57
N LEU A 20 -22.12 4.13 -5.67
CA LEU A 20 -22.18 2.73 -5.27
C LEU A 20 -22.56 1.83 -6.44
N GLU A 21 -23.47 2.28 -7.30
CA GLU A 21 -23.84 1.56 -8.52
C GLU A 21 -22.67 1.51 -9.51
N GLN A 22 -21.89 2.59 -9.67
CA GLN A 22 -20.65 2.57 -10.45
C GLN A 22 -19.64 1.55 -9.89
N ILE A 23 -19.46 1.48 -8.57
CA ILE A 23 -18.58 0.49 -7.92
C ILE A 23 -19.09 -0.93 -8.19
N LYS A 24 -20.38 -1.19 -7.95
CA LYS A 24 -21.01 -2.50 -8.16
C LYS A 24 -20.93 -2.96 -9.61
N ASN A 25 -20.94 -2.04 -10.58
CA ASN A 25 -20.86 -2.38 -12.00
C ASN A 25 -19.45 -2.80 -12.44
N ASN A 26 -18.41 -2.40 -11.70
CA ASN A 26 -17.01 -2.64 -12.10
C ASN A 26 -16.25 -3.60 -11.18
N TYR A 27 -16.63 -3.70 -9.91
CA TYR A 27 -15.99 -4.59 -8.94
C TYR A 27 -16.75 -5.91 -8.78
N ASP A 28 -16.01 -7.01 -8.75
CA ASP A 28 -16.52 -8.34 -8.41
C ASP A 28 -16.48 -8.49 -6.88
N ASP A 29 -17.62 -8.83 -6.29
CA ASP A 29 -17.78 -8.98 -4.85
C ASP A 29 -17.82 -10.45 -4.41
N LYS A 30 -17.45 -11.42 -5.25
CA LYS A 30 -17.48 -12.84 -4.86
C LYS A 30 -16.50 -13.17 -3.75
N PHE A 31 -15.35 -12.50 -3.71
CA PHE A 31 -14.27 -12.79 -2.74
C PHE A 31 -13.87 -11.58 -1.89
N MET A 32 -14.01 -10.38 -2.45
CA MET A 32 -13.56 -9.13 -1.85
C MET A 32 -14.75 -8.29 -1.41
N ASN A 33 -14.59 -7.54 -0.33
CA ASN A 33 -15.61 -6.58 0.09
C ASN A 33 -15.64 -5.40 -0.89
N LEU A 34 -16.84 -4.91 -1.20
CA LEU A 34 -16.99 -3.66 -1.92
C LEU A 34 -16.61 -2.48 -1.02
N TYR A 35 -16.14 -1.41 -1.68
CA TYR A 35 -15.88 -0.14 -1.03
C TYR A 35 -17.19 0.65 -0.94
N THR A 36 -17.77 0.69 0.26
CA THR A 36 -19.15 1.19 0.45
C THR A 36 -19.23 2.38 1.37
N THR A 37 -18.11 2.80 1.96
CA THR A 37 -18.13 3.74 3.07
C THR A 37 -16.97 4.73 2.96
N ARG A 38 -17.28 6.01 3.09
CA ARG A 38 -16.34 7.12 3.16
C ARG A 38 -16.10 7.51 4.62
N TYR A 39 -14.84 7.78 4.97
CA TYR A 39 -14.44 8.06 6.35
C TYR A 39 -13.76 9.41 6.49
N GLY A 40 -14.19 10.17 7.50
CA GLY A 40 -13.60 11.45 7.87
C GLY A 40 -13.91 12.60 6.90
N PRO A 41 -13.41 13.81 7.20
CA PRO A 41 -13.75 15.02 6.44
C PRO A 41 -13.24 15.00 5.00
N LYS A 42 -12.22 14.19 4.71
CA LYS A 42 -11.65 14.00 3.35
C LYS A 42 -12.35 12.88 2.56
N GLY A 43 -13.27 12.15 3.20
CA GLY A 43 -14.09 11.13 2.54
C GLY A 43 -13.32 9.92 2.02
N TYR A 44 -12.31 9.45 2.76
CA TYR A 44 -11.49 8.31 2.33
C TYR A 44 -12.31 7.04 2.17
N LEU A 45 -12.15 6.36 1.03
CA LEU A 45 -12.99 5.25 0.65
C LEU A 45 -12.42 3.91 1.14
N PHE A 46 -13.19 3.19 1.96
CA PHE A 46 -12.89 1.85 2.44
C PHE A 46 -14.11 0.94 2.43
N THR A 47 -13.91 -0.31 2.84
CA THR A 47 -14.98 -1.28 3.07
C THR A 47 -15.64 -1.00 4.43
N LYS A 48 -16.88 -1.49 4.63
CA LYS A 48 -17.58 -1.32 5.91
C LYS A 48 -16.88 -2.00 7.10
N ASN A 49 -16.03 -3.00 6.82
CA ASN A 49 -15.23 -3.68 7.85
C ASN A 49 -14.16 -2.77 8.47
N PHE A 50 -13.88 -1.60 7.87
CA PHE A 50 -12.95 -0.63 8.42
C PHE A 50 -13.47 0.02 9.72
N ASP A 51 -14.78 0.04 9.99
CA ASP A 51 -15.34 0.56 11.25
C ASP A 51 -14.68 -0.03 12.51
N SER A 52 -14.53 -1.36 12.56
CA SER A 52 -13.94 -2.04 13.71
C SER A 52 -12.42 -1.97 13.66
N LEU A 53 -11.83 -2.29 12.50
CA LEU A 53 -10.39 -2.38 12.38
C LEU A 53 -9.71 -1.01 12.43
N GLY A 54 -10.30 0.01 11.82
CA GLY A 54 -9.79 1.39 11.85
C GLY A 54 -9.70 1.91 13.28
N ALA A 55 -10.70 1.64 14.12
CA ALA A 55 -10.65 1.99 15.54
C ALA A 55 -9.55 1.21 16.30
N GLU A 56 -9.34 -0.07 15.99
CA GLU A 56 -8.26 -0.86 16.58
C GLU A 56 -6.87 -0.36 16.16
N ILE A 57 -6.67 -0.09 14.86
CA ILE A 57 -5.43 0.45 14.31
C ILE A 57 -5.13 1.83 14.90
N TYR A 58 -6.12 2.73 14.94
CA TYR A 58 -5.92 4.09 15.45
C TYR A 58 -5.50 4.12 16.93
N ASN A 59 -5.92 3.13 17.72
CA ASN A 59 -5.60 3.01 19.14
C ASN A 59 -4.48 1.99 19.44
N MET A 60 -3.82 1.43 18.43
CA MET A 60 -2.80 0.41 18.65
C MET A 60 -1.58 0.99 19.37
N GLU A 61 -0.96 0.19 20.23
CA GLU A 61 0.29 0.57 20.90
C GLU A 61 1.43 0.69 19.88
N ILE A 62 2.01 1.90 19.78
CA ILE A 62 3.23 2.18 19.01
C ILE A 62 4.43 2.27 19.96
N LYS A 63 5.57 1.73 19.51
CA LYS A 63 6.84 1.71 20.24
C LYS A 63 7.87 2.56 19.49
N ALA A 64 8.82 3.14 20.22
CA ALA A 64 9.83 4.02 19.63
C ALA A 64 10.74 3.32 18.60
N THR A 65 10.87 2.00 18.72
CA THR A 65 11.64 1.14 17.80
C THR A 65 10.84 0.69 16.57
N ASP A 66 9.59 1.11 16.44
CA ASP A 66 8.78 0.74 15.27
C ASP A 66 9.21 1.50 14.02
N THR A 67 8.94 0.92 12.87
CA THR A 67 9.09 1.61 11.58
C THR A 67 7.94 1.26 10.66
N PHE A 68 7.27 2.29 10.15
CA PHE A 68 6.17 2.14 9.20
C PHE A 68 6.66 2.45 7.78
N VAL A 69 6.25 1.63 6.82
CA VAL A 69 6.29 1.96 5.39
C VAL A 69 4.85 2.21 4.96
N VAL A 70 4.54 3.48 4.68
CA VAL A 70 3.20 3.95 4.34
C VAL A 70 3.20 4.44 2.91
N THR A 71 2.23 4.02 2.10
CA THR A 71 2.10 4.52 0.72
C THR A 71 0.64 4.46 0.31
N PHE A 72 0.19 5.36 -0.56
CA PHE A 72 -0.97 5.02 -1.38
C PHE A 72 -0.65 3.70 -2.15
N PRO A 73 -1.62 2.79 -2.36
CA PRO A 73 -1.33 1.52 -3.02
C PRO A 73 -0.54 1.69 -4.32
N LYS A 74 0.44 0.81 -4.55
CA LYS A 74 1.23 0.72 -5.79
C LYS A 74 2.26 1.84 -6.03
N CYS A 75 2.64 2.59 -4.98
CA CYS A 75 3.73 3.57 -5.03
C CYS A 75 5.12 3.00 -4.66
N GLY A 76 5.35 1.68 -4.72
CA GLY A 76 6.67 1.09 -4.43
C GLY A 76 6.86 0.54 -3.01
N THR A 77 5.76 0.23 -2.32
CA THR A 77 5.74 -0.27 -0.93
C THR A 77 6.64 -1.49 -0.75
N THR A 78 6.46 -2.55 -1.54
CA THR A 78 7.21 -3.82 -1.41
C THR A 78 8.71 -3.63 -1.57
N TRP A 79 9.12 -2.76 -2.50
CA TRP A 79 10.53 -2.41 -2.72
C TRP A 79 11.11 -1.71 -1.48
N THR A 80 10.35 -0.75 -0.94
CA THR A 80 10.72 0.02 0.24
C THR A 80 10.74 -0.81 1.52
N GLN A 81 9.81 -1.74 1.68
CA GLN A 81 9.79 -2.68 2.80
C GLN A 81 11.08 -3.51 2.82
N GLU A 82 11.51 -4.04 1.67
CA GLU A 82 12.74 -4.84 1.60
C GLU A 82 13.99 -4.01 1.88
N LEU A 83 14.08 -2.79 1.33
CA LEU A 83 15.14 -1.81 1.64
C LEU A 83 15.23 -1.55 3.15
N VAL A 84 14.12 -1.13 3.75
CA VAL A 84 14.05 -0.77 5.18
C VAL A 84 14.38 -1.99 6.05
N TRP A 85 13.86 -3.18 5.71
CA TRP A 85 14.12 -4.38 6.48
C TRP A 85 15.59 -4.76 6.47
N LEU A 86 16.21 -4.85 5.27
CA LEU A 86 17.61 -5.27 5.13
C LEU A 86 18.55 -4.25 5.79
N ILE A 87 18.34 -2.95 5.59
CA ILE A 87 19.14 -1.91 6.24
C ILE A 87 19.01 -1.99 7.77
N SER A 88 17.80 -2.24 8.28
CA SER A 88 17.56 -2.29 9.73
C SER A 88 18.14 -3.54 10.40
N ASN A 89 18.24 -4.63 9.64
CA ASN A 89 18.69 -5.95 10.10
C ASN A 89 20.07 -6.30 9.52
N ASP A 90 20.94 -5.30 9.38
CA ASP A 90 22.37 -5.44 9.07
C ASP A 90 22.64 -6.28 7.82
N PHE A 91 21.81 -6.10 6.80
CA PHE A 91 21.84 -6.78 5.50
C PHE A 91 21.80 -8.31 5.63
N ASN A 92 21.03 -8.84 6.58
CA ASN A 92 20.82 -10.28 6.74
C ASN A 92 19.89 -10.86 5.64
N TYR A 93 20.47 -11.12 4.47
CA TYR A 93 19.76 -11.67 3.31
C TYR A 93 19.20 -13.08 3.56
N GLU A 94 19.86 -13.89 4.39
CA GLU A 94 19.39 -15.24 4.72
C GLU A 94 18.07 -15.18 5.48
N ALA A 95 17.99 -14.34 6.53
CA ALA A 95 16.76 -14.14 7.29
C ALA A 95 15.63 -13.51 6.44
N ALA A 96 15.98 -12.57 5.54
CA ALA A 96 15.02 -11.99 4.60
C ALA A 96 14.43 -13.03 3.64
N ALA A 97 15.25 -13.98 3.16
CA ALA A 97 14.82 -15.06 2.27
C ALA A 97 14.06 -16.17 3.01
N ALA A 98 14.42 -16.46 4.25
CA ALA A 98 13.78 -17.50 5.07
C ALA A 98 12.37 -17.12 5.56
N THR A 99 12.07 -15.81 5.64
CA THR A 99 10.81 -15.31 6.21
C THR A 99 10.01 -14.50 5.19
N ASN A 100 8.74 -14.85 4.99
CA ASN A 100 7.83 -14.12 4.10
C ASN A 100 7.73 -12.64 4.49
N LEU A 101 7.59 -11.77 3.49
CA LEU A 101 7.52 -10.32 3.70
C LEU A 101 6.38 -9.89 4.63
N ASN A 102 5.20 -10.50 4.57
CA ASN A 102 4.07 -10.12 5.43
C ASN A 102 4.27 -10.53 6.90
N THR A 103 5.17 -11.47 7.19
CA THR A 103 5.62 -11.77 8.55
C THR A 103 6.65 -10.75 9.03
N ARG A 104 7.55 -10.32 8.14
CA ARG A 104 8.56 -9.29 8.44
C ARG A 104 7.96 -7.89 8.56
N PHE A 105 6.94 -7.61 7.75
CA PHE A 105 6.18 -6.37 7.63
C PHE A 105 4.67 -6.68 7.57
N PRO A 106 4.03 -6.93 8.72
CA PRO A 106 2.59 -6.96 8.85
C PRO A 106 1.85 -5.87 8.07
N PHE A 107 0.90 -6.29 7.22
CA PHE A 107 -0.04 -5.39 6.55
C PHE A 107 -1.27 -5.19 7.44
N ILE A 108 -1.26 -4.10 8.22
CA ILE A 108 -2.11 -3.94 9.41
C ILE A 108 -3.61 -3.86 9.10
N GLU A 109 -3.98 -3.42 7.90
CA GLU A 109 -5.37 -3.33 7.46
C GLU A 109 -5.81 -4.46 6.50
N SER A 110 -4.97 -5.48 6.27
CA SER A 110 -5.24 -6.52 5.26
C SER A 110 -6.58 -7.26 5.43
N SER A 111 -7.10 -7.35 6.66
CA SER A 111 -8.34 -8.05 6.97
C SER A 111 -9.62 -7.34 6.50
N ILE A 112 -9.57 -6.04 6.16
CA ILE A 112 -10.77 -5.34 5.64
C ILE A 112 -11.11 -5.71 4.20
N LEU A 113 -10.17 -6.33 3.49
CA LEU A 113 -10.25 -6.56 2.06
C LEU A 113 -11.16 -7.75 1.69
N MET A 114 -11.14 -8.82 2.49
CA MET A 114 -11.84 -10.08 2.16
C MET A 114 -13.19 -10.21 2.85
N LYS A 115 -14.14 -10.83 2.15
CA LYS A 115 -15.48 -11.11 2.66
C LYS A 115 -15.44 -12.13 3.83
N ASN A 116 -16.06 -11.76 4.95
CA ASN A 116 -16.04 -12.56 6.19
C ASN A 116 -16.78 -13.89 6.04
N ASP A 117 -17.80 -13.96 5.18
CA ASP A 117 -18.60 -15.15 4.89
C ASP A 117 -17.89 -16.12 3.94
N VAL A 118 -17.00 -15.62 3.08
CA VAL A 118 -16.21 -16.43 2.15
C VAL A 118 -14.99 -17.05 2.83
N LEU A 119 -14.43 -16.34 3.81
CA LEU A 119 -13.21 -16.73 4.50
C LEU A 119 -13.30 -18.14 5.13
N PRO A 120 -14.35 -18.52 5.88
CA PRO A 120 -14.49 -19.88 6.42
C PRO A 120 -14.38 -20.97 5.36
N TYR A 121 -15.03 -20.80 4.19
CA TYR A 121 -15.02 -21.79 3.12
C TYR A 121 -13.63 -21.90 2.45
N LEU A 122 -12.96 -20.77 2.23
CA LEU A 122 -11.59 -20.76 1.72
C LEU A 122 -10.63 -21.49 2.68
N LEU A 123 -10.79 -21.27 3.99
CA LEU A 123 -9.95 -21.86 5.01
C LEU A 123 -10.23 -23.37 5.26
N MET A 124 -11.28 -23.96 4.67
CA MET A 124 -11.48 -25.42 4.69
C MET A 124 -10.44 -26.15 3.84
N ASN A 125 -9.82 -25.47 2.88
CA ASN A 125 -8.69 -26.01 2.13
C ASN A 125 -7.39 -25.68 2.88
N GLU A 126 -6.73 -26.69 3.44
CA GLU A 126 -5.52 -26.50 4.24
C GLU A 126 -4.40 -25.75 3.49
N ARG A 127 -4.27 -25.93 2.17
CA ARG A 127 -3.28 -25.17 1.38
C ARG A 127 -3.61 -23.68 1.32
N ILE A 128 -4.90 -23.35 1.16
CA ILE A 128 -5.36 -21.96 1.16
C ILE A 128 -5.19 -21.37 2.55
N LYS A 129 -5.59 -22.10 3.59
CA LYS A 129 -5.43 -21.69 4.98
C LYS A 129 -3.98 -21.38 5.34
N GLU A 130 -3.04 -22.28 5.02
CA GLU A 130 -1.61 -22.05 5.26
C GLU A 130 -1.08 -20.80 4.53
N ALA A 131 -1.48 -20.58 3.28
CA ALA A 131 -1.06 -19.39 2.54
C ALA A 131 -1.69 -18.11 3.11
N MET A 132 -2.95 -18.19 3.52
CA MET A 132 -3.67 -17.07 4.13
C MET A 132 -3.09 -16.71 5.50
N ASP A 133 -2.75 -17.68 6.34
CA ASP A 133 -2.11 -17.45 7.65
C ASP A 133 -0.73 -16.80 7.51
N LYS A 134 -0.04 -17.02 6.38
CA LYS A 134 1.24 -16.38 6.03
C LYS A 134 1.07 -14.96 5.48
N ASN A 135 -0.01 -14.70 4.74
CA ASN A 135 -0.16 -13.46 3.96
C ASN A 135 -1.18 -12.47 4.53
N ILE A 136 -2.09 -12.90 5.40
CA ILE A 136 -3.07 -12.06 6.08
C ILE A 136 -2.66 -11.88 7.52
N PHE A 137 -2.58 -10.61 7.91
CA PHE A 137 -2.17 -10.25 9.24
C PHE A 137 -3.38 -9.89 10.10
N LYS A 138 -3.36 -10.36 11.36
CA LYS A 138 -4.33 -9.99 12.38
C LYS A 138 -3.65 -9.10 13.40
N LEU A 139 -4.26 -7.96 13.71
CA LEU A 139 -3.66 -6.94 14.58
C LEU A 139 -3.30 -7.48 15.98
N GLU A 140 -4.04 -8.47 16.49
CA GLU A 140 -3.73 -9.18 17.74
C GLU A 140 -2.29 -9.74 17.80
N LYS A 141 -1.71 -10.11 16.64
CA LYS A 141 -0.35 -10.64 16.57
C LYS A 141 0.71 -9.57 16.87
N VAL A 142 0.39 -8.27 16.72
CA VAL A 142 1.33 -7.15 16.93
C VAL A 142 1.86 -7.10 18.35
N HIS A 143 1.02 -7.41 19.35
CA HIS A 143 1.39 -7.30 20.76
C HIS A 143 2.54 -8.24 21.14
N ASN A 144 2.60 -9.40 20.48
CA ASN A 144 3.60 -10.44 20.76
C ASN A 144 4.83 -10.38 19.85
N MET A 145 4.89 -9.43 18.91
CA MET A 145 6.05 -9.29 18.03
C MET A 145 7.26 -8.72 18.78
N PRO A 146 8.45 -9.31 18.61
CA PRO A 146 9.67 -8.73 19.15
C PRO A 146 9.98 -7.38 18.49
N SER A 147 10.61 -6.49 19.24
CA SER A 147 11.11 -5.22 18.70
C SER A 147 12.50 -5.40 18.08
N PRO A 148 12.88 -4.60 17.05
CA PRO A 148 12.06 -3.58 16.37
C PRO A 148 10.95 -4.21 15.51
N ARG A 149 9.78 -3.55 15.45
CA ARG A 149 8.64 -4.00 14.62
C ARG A 149 8.58 -3.16 13.35
N PHE A 150 8.19 -3.80 12.24
CA PHE A 150 8.03 -3.13 10.97
C PHE A 150 6.59 -3.28 10.47
N PHE A 151 5.99 -2.21 9.97
CA PHE A 151 4.59 -2.22 9.54
C PHE A 151 4.46 -1.73 8.11
N LYS A 152 3.55 -2.35 7.37
CA LYS A 152 3.09 -1.86 6.07
C LYS A 152 1.71 -1.27 6.25
N SER A 153 1.46 -0.10 5.67
CA SER A 153 0.11 0.44 5.54
C SER A 153 -0.11 1.23 4.25
N HIS A 154 -1.36 1.25 3.83
CA HIS A 154 -1.99 2.05 2.78
C HIS A 154 -3.07 2.98 3.35
N LEU A 155 -3.17 3.09 4.67
CA LEU A 155 -4.01 4.10 5.31
C LEU A 155 -3.36 5.48 5.18
N PRO A 156 -4.16 6.54 5.01
CA PRO A 156 -3.67 7.91 5.16
C PRO A 156 -3.14 8.11 6.59
N LEU A 157 -2.15 8.99 6.76
CA LEU A 157 -1.47 9.17 8.05
C LEU A 157 -2.43 9.60 9.16
N SER A 158 -3.47 10.39 8.82
CA SER A 158 -4.53 10.77 9.75
C SER A 158 -5.28 9.58 10.37
N MET A 159 -5.35 8.43 9.69
CA MET A 159 -6.05 7.23 10.15
C MET A 159 -5.16 6.21 10.84
N LEU A 160 -3.87 6.49 10.97
CA LEU A 160 -2.94 5.76 11.83
C LEU A 160 -2.93 6.38 13.24
N PRO A 161 -2.28 5.75 14.25
CA PRO A 161 -2.24 6.30 15.60
C PRO A 161 -1.82 7.77 15.66
N ALA A 162 -2.54 8.56 16.46
CA ALA A 162 -2.27 10.00 16.58
C ALA A 162 -0.83 10.30 17.02
N SER A 163 -0.24 9.45 17.86
CA SER A 163 1.14 9.58 18.34
C SER A 163 2.19 8.98 17.41
N LEU A 164 1.81 8.51 16.21
CA LEU A 164 2.69 7.72 15.33
C LEU A 164 4.02 8.43 15.07
N ILE A 165 3.98 9.64 14.52
CA ILE A 165 5.19 10.38 14.14
C ILE A 165 5.93 10.95 15.35
N ASP A 166 5.25 11.18 16.47
CA ASP A 166 5.90 11.59 17.73
C ASP A 166 6.64 10.43 18.40
N THR A 167 6.27 9.18 18.06
CA THR A 167 6.80 7.97 18.70
C THR A 167 7.84 7.26 17.83
N CYS A 168 7.53 6.99 16.56
CA CYS A 168 8.32 6.09 15.71
C CYS A 168 8.55 6.63 14.29
N LYS A 169 9.36 5.92 13.51
CA LYS A 169 9.74 6.35 12.15
C LYS A 169 8.70 5.94 11.10
N VAL A 170 8.48 6.80 10.12
CA VAL A 170 7.61 6.56 8.97
C VAL A 170 8.37 6.85 7.67
N VAL A 171 8.46 5.86 6.79
CA VAL A 171 8.92 6.04 5.40
C VAL A 171 7.69 6.09 4.51
N TYR A 172 7.44 7.25 3.90
CA TYR A 172 6.36 7.45 2.96
C TYR A 172 6.88 7.47 1.53
N VAL A 173 6.22 6.75 0.62
CA VAL A 173 6.57 6.77 -0.82
C VAL A 173 5.36 7.13 -1.66
N THR A 174 5.54 8.13 -2.53
CA THR A 174 4.57 8.52 -3.55
C THR A 174 5.09 8.17 -4.95
N ARG A 175 4.22 8.29 -5.95
CA ARG A 175 4.51 8.01 -7.36
C ARG A 175 3.57 8.81 -8.25
N ASP A 176 3.97 9.09 -9.50
CA ASP A 176 3.08 9.68 -10.51
C ASP A 176 1.71 8.94 -10.54
N PRO A 177 0.59 9.65 -10.32
CA PRO A 177 -0.72 9.01 -10.19
C PRO A 177 -1.15 8.26 -11.45
N ARG A 178 -0.65 8.64 -12.63
CA ARG A 178 -0.98 7.96 -13.90
C ARG A 178 -0.38 6.55 -13.93
N ASP A 179 0.87 6.43 -13.47
CA ASP A 179 1.51 5.12 -13.31
C ASP A 179 0.92 4.32 -12.15
N VAL A 180 0.51 4.99 -11.07
CA VAL A 180 -0.23 4.37 -9.97
C VAL A 180 -1.53 3.76 -10.48
N ALA A 181 -2.34 4.50 -11.23
CA ALA A 181 -3.61 4.02 -11.78
C ALA A 181 -3.41 2.77 -12.65
N VAL A 182 -2.43 2.78 -13.56
CA VAL A 182 -2.09 1.59 -14.37
C VAL A 182 -1.66 0.44 -13.47
N SER A 183 -0.75 0.68 -12.51
CA SER A 183 -0.28 -0.39 -11.64
C SER A 183 -1.37 -0.94 -10.73
N PHE A 184 -2.36 -0.13 -10.35
CA PHE A 184 -3.47 -0.54 -9.50
C PHE A 184 -4.51 -1.30 -10.31
N TYR A 185 -4.81 -0.89 -11.55
CA TYR A 185 -5.64 -1.64 -12.48
C TYR A 185 -5.18 -3.10 -12.62
N HIS A 186 -3.90 -3.31 -13.00
CA HIS A 186 -3.33 -4.66 -13.12
C HIS A 186 -3.32 -5.43 -11.79
N HIS A 187 -3.18 -4.72 -10.67
CA HIS A 187 -3.25 -5.37 -9.36
C HIS A 187 -4.68 -5.80 -9.02
N SER A 188 -5.69 -4.97 -9.33
CA SER A 188 -7.09 -5.31 -9.15
C SER A 188 -7.50 -6.49 -10.05
N GLU A 189 -6.99 -6.58 -11.28
CA GLU A 189 -7.15 -7.79 -12.12
C GLU A 189 -6.49 -9.03 -11.51
N LEU A 190 -5.23 -8.89 -11.04
CA LEU A 190 -4.51 -9.98 -10.38
C LEU A 190 -5.26 -10.50 -9.15
N MET A 191 -5.85 -9.60 -8.36
CA MET A 191 -6.62 -9.91 -7.15
C MET A 191 -8.06 -10.35 -7.45
N LYS A 192 -8.46 -10.45 -8.73
CA LYS A 192 -9.84 -10.77 -9.16
C LYS A 192 -10.89 -9.83 -8.57
N MET A 193 -10.52 -8.56 -8.38
CA MET A 193 -11.39 -7.54 -7.83
C MET A 193 -12.29 -6.90 -8.89
N LEU A 194 -11.91 -6.97 -10.17
CA LEU A 194 -12.66 -6.36 -11.26
C LEU A 194 -13.56 -7.40 -11.93
N LYS A 195 -14.74 -6.97 -12.38
CA LYS A 195 -15.59 -7.78 -13.25
C LYS A 195 -14.94 -7.94 -14.62
N GLU A 196 -15.22 -9.07 -15.26
CA GLU A 196 -14.81 -9.33 -16.64
C GLU A 196 -15.29 -8.20 -17.58
N GLY A 197 -14.38 -7.71 -18.42
CA GLY A 197 -14.67 -6.60 -19.35
C GLY A 197 -14.39 -5.20 -18.80
N SER A 198 -14.01 -5.06 -17.52
CA SER A 198 -13.60 -3.75 -16.97
C SER A 198 -12.25 -3.32 -17.57
N ASP A 199 -12.28 -2.35 -18.48
CA ASP A 199 -11.08 -1.84 -19.14
C ASP A 199 -10.35 -0.77 -18.31
N PHE A 200 -9.15 -0.41 -18.75
CA PHE A 200 -8.35 0.59 -18.05
C PHE A 200 -8.99 1.99 -18.05
N LYS A 201 -9.67 2.38 -19.12
CA LYS A 201 -10.34 3.70 -19.21
C LYS A 201 -11.46 3.82 -18.18
N THR A 202 -12.24 2.76 -18.00
CA THR A 202 -13.26 2.68 -16.95
C THR A 202 -12.65 2.72 -15.56
N TYR A 203 -11.55 1.98 -15.34
CA TYR A 203 -10.83 2.00 -14.06
C TYR A 203 -10.25 3.38 -13.74
N TRP A 204 -9.68 4.07 -14.73
CA TRP A 204 -9.18 5.43 -14.59
C TRP A 204 -10.29 6.41 -14.17
N ASN A 205 -11.47 6.30 -14.77
CA ASN A 205 -12.62 7.11 -14.38
C ASN A 205 -13.06 6.87 -12.92
N LEU A 206 -12.96 5.63 -12.42
CA LEU A 206 -13.20 5.34 -11.00
C LEU A 206 -12.10 5.96 -10.12
N PHE A 207 -10.84 5.92 -10.57
CA PHE A 207 -9.68 6.44 -9.83
C PHE A 207 -9.81 7.96 -9.59
N ILE A 208 -10.07 8.75 -10.62
CA ILE A 208 -10.18 10.22 -10.52
C ILE A 208 -11.47 10.72 -9.86
N LYS A 209 -12.48 9.84 -9.72
CA LYS A 209 -13.73 10.11 -8.99
C LYS A 209 -13.67 9.66 -7.52
N ASP A 210 -12.50 9.24 -7.05
CA ASP A 210 -12.29 8.71 -5.70
C ASP A 210 -13.23 7.53 -5.37
N LEU A 211 -13.36 6.60 -6.33
CA LEU A 211 -14.15 5.36 -6.24
C LEU A 211 -13.26 4.11 -6.17
N ILE A 212 -12.05 4.27 -5.66
CA ILE A 212 -11.06 3.19 -5.46
C ILE A 212 -10.58 3.20 -4.01
N SER A 213 -10.21 2.05 -3.46
CA SER A 213 -9.67 1.95 -2.10
C SER A 213 -8.63 3.05 -1.80
N CYS A 214 -8.73 3.63 -0.61
CA CYS A 214 -7.79 4.62 -0.06
C CYS A 214 -7.81 5.99 -0.76
N THR A 215 -8.62 6.19 -1.81
CA THR A 215 -8.83 7.51 -2.41
C THR A 215 -9.64 8.41 -1.48
N PRO A 216 -9.44 9.75 -1.49
CA PRO A 216 -8.78 10.54 -2.53
C PRO A 216 -7.25 10.45 -2.58
N PHE A 217 -6.69 10.23 -3.77
CA PHE A 217 -5.24 10.03 -3.95
C PHE A 217 -4.42 11.24 -3.51
N PHE A 218 -4.80 12.45 -3.95
CA PHE A 218 -4.03 13.65 -3.64
C PHE A 218 -4.10 14.03 -2.16
N GLU A 219 -5.26 13.85 -1.52
CA GLU A 219 -5.38 14.09 -0.08
C GLU A 219 -4.49 13.14 0.72
N HIS A 220 -4.41 11.86 0.31
CA HIS A 220 -3.52 10.87 0.92
C HIS A 220 -2.04 11.30 0.82
N VAL A 221 -1.63 11.81 -0.35
CA VAL A 221 -0.25 12.27 -0.58
C VAL A 221 0.05 13.58 0.15
N LYS A 222 -0.89 14.53 0.16
CA LYS A 222 -0.75 15.84 0.82
C LYS A 222 -0.54 15.70 2.31
N GLU A 223 -1.22 14.76 2.99
CA GLU A 223 -0.99 14.51 4.42
C GLU A 223 0.47 14.16 4.73
N ALA A 224 1.06 13.27 3.94
CA ALA A 224 2.46 12.91 4.10
C ALA A 224 3.40 14.03 3.67
N TRP A 225 3.02 14.80 2.65
CA TRP A 225 3.81 15.93 2.16
C TRP A 225 3.89 17.07 3.18
N GLU A 226 2.80 17.40 3.87
CA GLU A 226 2.77 18.40 4.94
C GLU A 226 3.71 18.02 6.09
N LEU A 227 3.84 16.72 6.37
CA LEU A 227 4.69 16.18 7.43
C LEU A 227 6.12 15.85 6.97
N ARG A 228 6.48 16.10 5.71
CA ARG A 228 7.76 15.65 5.12
C ARG A 228 9.03 16.15 5.82
N ASN A 229 8.92 17.26 6.55
CA ASN A 229 10.04 17.87 7.28
C ASN A 229 10.10 17.40 8.75
N HIS A 230 9.12 16.62 9.20
CA HIS A 230 9.13 16.03 10.53
C HIS A 230 10.31 15.04 10.66
N PRO A 231 11.10 15.06 11.75
CA PRO A 231 12.30 14.24 11.88
C PRO A 231 12.05 12.72 11.79
N ASN A 232 10.83 12.29 12.09
CA ASN A 232 10.38 10.90 12.01
C ASN A 232 9.62 10.57 10.72
N VAL A 233 9.61 11.45 9.71
CA VAL A 233 9.00 11.17 8.40
C VAL A 233 10.05 11.31 7.31
N LEU A 234 10.22 10.26 6.52
CA LEU A 234 11.02 10.28 5.30
C LEU A 234 10.08 10.17 4.10
N PHE A 235 9.94 11.26 3.35
CA PHE A 235 9.17 11.28 2.10
C PHE A 235 10.07 10.98 0.90
N LEU A 236 9.68 9.98 0.09
CA LEU A 236 10.39 9.53 -1.10
C LEU A 236 9.45 9.49 -2.33
N PHE A 237 10.06 9.55 -3.51
CA PHE A 237 9.40 9.32 -4.78
C PHE A 237 9.82 7.98 -5.35
N TYR A 238 8.87 7.23 -5.92
CA TYR A 238 9.16 6.01 -6.66
C TYR A 238 10.11 6.27 -7.84
N GLU A 239 10.00 7.44 -8.46
CA GLU A 239 10.84 7.89 -9.56
C GLU A 239 12.31 8.01 -9.12
N ASP A 240 12.58 8.51 -7.90
CA ASP A 240 13.93 8.52 -7.32
C ASP A 240 14.45 7.10 -7.05
N LEU A 241 13.61 6.22 -6.49
CA LEU A 241 13.98 4.81 -6.28
C LEU A 241 14.37 4.12 -7.60
N SER A 242 13.66 4.45 -8.69
CA SER A 242 13.95 3.93 -10.03
C SER A 242 15.19 4.55 -10.66
N LYS A 243 15.47 5.83 -10.40
CA LYS A 243 16.56 6.59 -11.04
C LYS A 243 17.89 6.38 -10.33
N ASP A 244 17.91 6.44 -9.01
CA ASP A 244 19.10 6.30 -8.18
C ASP A 244 18.76 5.59 -6.86
N LEU A 245 18.70 4.26 -6.94
CA LEU A 245 18.39 3.41 -5.80
C LEU A 245 19.45 3.54 -4.69
N ALA A 246 20.72 3.71 -5.04
CA ALA A 246 21.81 3.80 -4.09
C ALA A 246 21.68 5.07 -3.23
N ALA A 247 21.44 6.23 -3.86
CA ALA A 247 21.19 7.47 -3.13
C ALA A 247 19.95 7.37 -2.22
N CYS A 248 18.88 6.73 -2.68
CA CYS A 248 17.70 6.47 -1.85
C CYS A 248 18.03 5.56 -0.66
N ALA A 249 18.81 4.49 -0.88
CA ALA A 249 19.20 3.57 0.18
C ALA A 249 20.07 4.26 1.25
N HIS A 250 21.01 5.14 0.86
CA HIS A 250 21.75 5.96 1.81
C HIS A 250 20.85 6.93 2.59
N ARG A 251 19.86 7.56 1.94
CA ARG A 251 18.87 8.41 2.63
C ARG A 251 18.06 7.62 3.65
N ILE A 252 17.61 6.42 3.31
CA ILE A 252 16.89 5.52 4.22
C ILE A 252 17.80 5.10 5.38
N ALA A 253 19.04 4.68 5.11
CA ALA A 253 19.99 4.31 6.17
C ALA A 253 20.26 5.45 7.16
N LYS A 254 20.51 6.66 6.64
CA LYS A 254 20.67 7.85 7.47
C LYS A 254 19.43 8.12 8.32
N PHE A 255 18.24 8.08 7.72
CA PHE A 255 16.98 8.27 8.44
C PHE A 255 16.75 7.20 9.53
N LEU A 256 17.16 5.96 9.27
CA LEU A 256 17.06 4.85 10.21
C LEU A 256 18.17 4.86 11.28
N ASN A 257 19.11 5.81 11.23
CA ASN A 257 20.31 5.87 12.08
C ASN A 257 21.18 4.61 11.94
N LYS A 258 21.39 4.15 10.71
CA LYS A 258 22.24 3.01 10.38
C LYS A 258 23.45 3.48 9.58
N GLU A 259 24.62 3.03 10.01
CA GLU A 259 25.85 3.18 9.24
C GLU A 259 25.92 2.07 8.19
N VAL A 260 26.25 2.43 6.96
CA VAL A 260 26.27 1.53 5.81
C VAL A 260 27.50 1.83 4.95
N THR A 261 28.09 0.79 4.37
CA THR A 261 29.18 0.94 3.40
C THR A 261 28.64 0.95 1.97
N ASP A 262 29.40 1.53 1.04
CA ASP A 262 29.03 1.55 -0.38
C ASP A 262 28.89 0.12 -0.94
N GLU A 263 29.73 -0.82 -0.48
CA GLU A 263 29.63 -2.24 -0.86
C GLU A 263 28.30 -2.88 -0.40
N GLN A 264 27.85 -2.58 0.82
CA GLN A 264 26.56 -3.06 1.33
C GLN A 264 25.40 -2.50 0.49
N ILE A 265 25.47 -1.21 0.12
CA ILE A 265 24.47 -0.55 -0.71
C ILE A 265 24.48 -1.10 -2.14
N GLU A 266 25.65 -1.34 -2.73
CA GLU A 266 25.77 -1.94 -4.06
C GLU A 266 25.11 -3.33 -4.11
N LYS A 267 25.43 -4.19 -3.13
CA LYS A 267 24.83 -5.52 -3.02
C LYS A 267 23.31 -5.46 -2.82
N LEU A 268 22.83 -4.53 -1.98
CA LEU A 268 21.40 -4.31 -1.77
C LEU A 268 20.71 -3.85 -3.07
N CYS A 269 21.34 -2.94 -3.81
CA CYS A 269 20.81 -2.47 -5.08
C CYS A 269 20.72 -3.61 -6.11
N ASP A 270 21.73 -4.47 -6.19
CA ASP A 270 21.70 -5.64 -7.06
C ASP A 270 20.58 -6.62 -6.69
N HIS A 271 20.42 -6.91 -5.38
CA HIS A 271 19.33 -7.75 -4.87
C HIS A 271 17.95 -7.24 -5.31
N LEU A 272 17.77 -5.91 -5.31
CA LEU A 272 16.50 -5.26 -5.58
C LEU A 272 16.25 -4.90 -7.05
N LYS A 273 17.19 -5.20 -7.96
CA LYS A 273 16.93 -5.10 -9.40
C LYS A 273 15.65 -5.85 -9.73
N ILE A 274 14.79 -5.24 -10.54
CA ILE A 274 13.44 -5.76 -10.83
C ILE A 274 13.43 -7.23 -11.28
N ASP A 275 14.39 -7.65 -12.10
CA ASP A 275 14.46 -9.03 -12.59
C ASP A 275 14.84 -10.04 -11.48
N ASN A 276 15.64 -9.62 -10.50
CA ASN A 276 15.93 -10.41 -9.31
C ASN A 276 14.73 -10.42 -8.37
N PHE A 277 14.15 -9.25 -8.11
CA PHE A 277 13.03 -9.07 -7.19
C PHE A 277 11.78 -9.84 -7.65
N LYS A 278 11.50 -9.89 -8.95
CA LYS A 278 10.43 -10.72 -9.55
C LYS A 278 10.59 -12.22 -9.26
N LYS A 279 11.82 -12.72 -9.18
CA LYS A 279 12.12 -14.13 -8.93
C LYS A 279 12.11 -14.48 -7.45
N ASN A 280 12.14 -13.48 -6.56
CA ASN A 280 12.15 -13.69 -5.12
C ASN A 280 10.76 -14.10 -4.60
N ASN A 281 10.64 -15.36 -4.19
CA ASN A 281 9.38 -15.95 -3.70
C ASN A 281 8.90 -15.36 -2.36
N SER A 282 9.77 -14.69 -1.60
CA SER A 282 9.38 -14.06 -0.32
C SER A 282 8.56 -12.78 -0.50
N VAL A 283 8.52 -12.21 -1.71
CA VAL A 283 7.91 -10.90 -2.02
C VAL A 283 6.97 -10.91 -3.24
N ASN A 284 6.97 -11.95 -4.07
CA ASN A 284 6.27 -11.96 -5.36
C ASN A 284 4.85 -12.54 -5.35
N PHE A 285 4.40 -13.12 -4.22
CA PHE A 285 3.06 -13.68 -4.02
C PHE A 285 2.66 -14.79 -5.02
N LYS A 286 3.64 -15.57 -5.52
CA LYS A 286 3.36 -16.71 -6.41
C LYS A 286 2.57 -17.82 -5.73
N ASP A 287 2.72 -17.99 -4.42
CA ASP A 287 1.95 -18.91 -3.60
C ASP A 287 0.44 -18.63 -3.73
N MET A 288 0.03 -17.36 -3.66
CA MET A 288 -1.38 -16.94 -3.82
C MET A 288 -1.94 -17.24 -5.22
N GLN A 289 -1.10 -17.19 -6.26
CA GLN A 289 -1.50 -17.59 -7.62
C GLN A 289 -1.64 -19.11 -7.74
N GLN A 290 -0.71 -19.88 -7.15
CA GLN A 290 -0.72 -21.35 -7.22
C GLN A 290 -1.95 -21.97 -6.55
N ILE A 291 -2.45 -21.33 -5.49
CA ILE A 291 -3.68 -21.77 -4.79
C ILE A 291 -4.96 -21.20 -5.38
N GLY A 292 -4.86 -20.39 -6.44
CA GLY A 292 -6.02 -19.85 -7.17
C GLY A 292 -6.72 -18.67 -6.49
N VAL A 293 -6.16 -18.10 -5.43
CA VAL A 293 -6.69 -16.85 -4.83
C VAL A 293 -6.41 -15.68 -5.77
N PHE A 294 -5.18 -15.60 -6.31
CA PHE A 294 -4.83 -14.63 -7.35
C PHE A 294 -5.05 -15.23 -8.75
N SER A 295 -5.21 -14.36 -9.73
CA SER A 295 -5.23 -14.73 -11.15
C SER A 295 -3.88 -15.29 -11.58
N THR A 296 -3.91 -16.25 -12.50
CA THR A 296 -2.70 -16.76 -13.18
C THR A 296 -2.21 -15.81 -14.27
N LYS A 297 -3.03 -14.83 -14.68
CA LYS A 297 -2.65 -13.77 -15.60
C LYS A 297 -2.03 -12.61 -14.82
N GLY A 298 -0.86 -12.14 -15.27
CA GLY A 298 -0.13 -11.04 -14.64
C GLY A 298 0.79 -11.48 -13.50
N SER A 299 1.42 -10.51 -12.84
CA SER A 299 2.35 -10.72 -11.73
C SER A 299 2.32 -9.56 -10.74
N PHE A 300 2.54 -9.84 -9.45
CA PHE A 300 2.53 -8.82 -8.40
C PHE A 300 3.64 -7.77 -8.60
N ILE A 301 4.84 -8.24 -8.96
CA ILE A 301 5.96 -7.40 -9.43
C ILE A 301 5.92 -7.41 -10.96
N ARG A 302 5.46 -6.30 -11.57
CA ARG A 302 5.05 -6.25 -12.99
C ARG A 302 6.13 -5.71 -13.93
N GLU A 303 6.28 -4.40 -14.04
CA GLU A 303 7.26 -3.78 -14.95
C GLU A 303 8.37 -3.03 -14.23
N GLY A 304 8.06 -2.34 -13.13
CA GLY A 304 9.05 -1.57 -12.38
C GLY A 304 9.61 -0.37 -13.18
N LYS A 305 8.78 0.27 -14.01
CA LYS A 305 9.17 1.39 -14.89
C LYS A 305 8.39 2.65 -14.56
N VAL A 306 9.02 3.80 -14.80
CA VAL A 306 8.42 5.14 -14.77
C VAL A 306 7.95 5.53 -16.17
N GLY A 307 6.81 6.22 -16.27
CA GLY A 307 6.22 6.69 -17.53
C GLY A 307 5.52 5.60 -18.35
N GLY A 308 5.24 4.44 -17.74
CA GLY A 308 4.57 3.32 -18.41
C GLY A 308 3.12 3.65 -18.79
N TRP A 309 2.52 4.61 -18.10
CA TRP A 309 1.16 5.11 -18.33
C TRP A 309 0.92 5.59 -19.77
N ARG A 310 1.93 6.11 -20.48
CA ARG A 310 1.77 6.62 -21.86
C ARG A 310 1.27 5.59 -22.87
N LYS A 311 1.37 4.29 -22.54
CA LYS A 311 0.84 3.20 -23.37
C LYS A 311 -0.64 2.92 -23.15
N TYR A 312 -1.22 3.47 -22.09
CA TYR A 312 -2.59 3.19 -21.63
C TYR A 312 -3.52 4.38 -21.81
N PHE A 313 -2.98 5.59 -21.86
CA PHE A 313 -3.76 6.81 -21.96
C PHE A 313 -3.93 7.21 -23.42
N ASP A 314 -5.18 7.40 -23.84
CA ASP A 314 -5.49 8.13 -25.07
C ASP A 314 -5.36 9.65 -24.85
N GLU A 315 -5.63 10.45 -25.89
CA GLU A 315 -5.52 11.91 -25.81
C GLU A 315 -6.48 12.51 -24.77
N GLU A 316 -7.71 11.99 -24.69
CA GLU A 316 -8.74 12.45 -23.74
C GLU A 316 -8.31 12.18 -22.30
N MET A 317 -7.87 10.95 -22.00
CA MET A 317 -7.39 10.58 -20.67
C MET A 317 -6.14 11.37 -20.29
N THR A 318 -5.26 11.67 -21.26
CA THR A 318 -4.06 12.47 -21.02
C THR A 318 -4.43 13.89 -20.58
N GLN A 319 -5.32 14.55 -21.32
CA GLN A 319 -5.81 15.91 -20.97
C GLN A 319 -6.55 15.90 -19.63
N GLN A 320 -7.39 14.91 -19.39
CA GLN A 320 -8.10 14.75 -18.12
C GLN A 320 -7.14 14.56 -16.94
N ALA A 321 -6.08 13.77 -17.12
CA ALA A 321 -5.05 13.57 -16.10
C ALA A 321 -4.26 14.84 -15.83
N GLU A 322 -3.88 15.58 -16.87
CA GLU A 322 -3.17 16.86 -16.74
C GLU A 322 -4.01 17.87 -15.96
N GLN A 323 -5.28 18.04 -16.34
CA GLN A 323 -6.21 18.92 -15.63
C GLN A 323 -6.41 18.48 -14.16
N TRP A 324 -6.70 17.20 -13.93
CA TRP A 324 -6.93 16.67 -12.58
C TRP A 324 -5.69 16.81 -11.69
N ILE A 325 -4.49 16.60 -12.22
CA ILE A 325 -3.22 16.83 -11.49
C ILE A 325 -3.04 18.33 -11.21
N GLU A 326 -3.24 19.20 -12.20
CA GLU A 326 -3.08 20.64 -12.05
C GLU A 326 -4.03 21.21 -10.99
N GLU A 327 -5.31 20.85 -11.03
CA GLU A 327 -6.32 21.28 -10.07
C GLU A 327 -5.97 20.87 -8.64
N ASN A 328 -5.50 19.63 -8.45
CA ASN A 328 -5.12 19.15 -7.12
C ASN A 328 -3.81 19.73 -6.60
N LEU A 329 -2.93 20.22 -7.48
CA LEU A 329 -1.63 20.80 -7.12
C LEU A 329 -1.61 22.33 -7.08
N ARG A 330 -2.69 23.00 -7.48
CA ARG A 330 -2.77 24.46 -7.68
C ARG A 330 -2.28 25.26 -6.47
N ASP A 331 -2.70 24.88 -5.27
CA ASP A 331 -2.46 25.63 -4.03
C ASP A 331 -1.49 24.93 -3.06
N THR A 332 -0.59 24.10 -3.61
CA THR A 332 0.45 23.40 -2.83
C THR A 332 1.81 23.56 -3.48
N ASP A 333 2.88 23.42 -2.70
CA ASP A 333 4.27 23.34 -3.17
C ASP A 333 4.67 21.92 -3.60
N PHE A 334 3.79 20.93 -3.47
CA PHE A 334 4.04 19.56 -3.88
C PHE A 334 4.13 19.42 -5.41
N ARG A 335 5.22 18.81 -5.91
CA ARG A 335 5.39 18.50 -7.34
C ARG A 335 5.92 17.08 -7.49
N PHE A 336 5.40 16.35 -8.48
CA PHE A 336 5.98 15.07 -8.90
C PHE A 336 7.29 15.31 -9.65
N LEU A 337 8.20 14.36 -9.56
CA LEU A 337 9.42 14.34 -10.36
C LEU A 337 9.06 14.02 -11.81
N GLN A 338 9.65 14.75 -12.74
CA GLN A 338 9.47 14.55 -14.18
C GLN A 338 10.40 13.48 -14.74
#